data_AF-A0A2V7XAL4-F1
#
_entry.id   AF-A0A2V7XAL4-F1
#
_cell.length_a   1.000
_cell.length_b   1.000
_cell.length_c   1.000
_cell.angle_alpha   90.00
_cell.angle_beta   90.00
_cell.angle_gamma   90.00
#
_symmetry.space_group_name_H-M   'P 1'
#
loop_
_entity.id
_entity.type
_entity.pdbx_description
1 polymer ?
#
loop_
_entity_poly.entity_id
_entity_poly.type
_entity_poly.pdbx_seq_one_letter_code
_entity_poly.pdbx_strand_id
1 'polypeptide(L)'
;MRPLSGVPEGERRPAAALDLLILALLPRLAPRAVRTLAQRGPLREALADPDAHADVLKEEALSLLRSGEAQRRAEDEQRRADALGVRIVGCDEPDYP
;
A
#
# COMPACT_ATOMS: atom_id res chain seq x y z
N MET A 1 -10.54 -32.17 28.09
CA MET A 1 -10.16 -30.76 27.82
C MET A 1 -8.67 -30.67 27.57
N ARG A 2 -8.28 -30.22 26.38
CA ARG A 2 -6.94 -29.72 26.03
C ARG A 2 -7.18 -28.48 25.17
N PRO A 3 -6.57 -27.32 25.44
CA PRO A 3 -6.56 -26.25 24.47
C PRO A 3 -5.54 -26.62 23.39
N LEU A 4 -5.98 -26.74 22.14
CA LEU A 4 -5.07 -26.67 21.00
C LEU A 4 -4.63 -25.21 20.91
N SER A 5 -3.38 -24.96 21.30
CA SER A 5 -2.66 -23.76 20.93
C SER A 5 -2.57 -23.71 19.40
N GLY A 6 -3.43 -22.92 18.78
CA GLY A 6 -3.29 -22.49 17.39
C GLY A 6 -2.62 -21.11 17.40
N VAL A 7 -1.45 -21.05 16.77
CA VAL A 7 -0.59 -19.88 16.54
C VAL A 7 -1.42 -18.60 16.27
N PRO A 8 -1.07 -17.41 16.78
CA PRO A 8 -1.65 -16.19 16.25
C PRO A 8 -1.26 -16.11 14.78
N GLU A 9 -2.19 -16.44 13.91
CA GLU A 9 -2.05 -16.16 12.48
C GLU A 9 -1.73 -14.68 12.41
N GLY A 10 -0.51 -14.37 11.96
CA GLY A 10 -0.19 -13.04 11.49
C GLY A 10 -1.17 -12.77 10.37
N GLU A 11 -2.30 -12.16 10.72
CA GLU A 11 -3.23 -11.57 9.79
C GLU A 11 -2.36 -10.75 8.84
N ARG A 12 -2.21 -11.22 7.60
CA ARG A 12 -1.91 -10.31 6.51
C ARG A 12 -3.07 -9.34 6.55
N ARG A 13 -2.92 -8.25 7.30
CA ARG A 13 -3.85 -7.15 7.22
C ARG A 13 -3.91 -6.80 5.75
N PRO A 14 -5.13 -6.68 5.19
CA PRO A 14 -5.29 -6.21 3.83
C PRO A 14 -4.45 -4.94 3.69
N ALA A 15 -3.70 -4.82 2.60
CA ALA A 15 -3.09 -3.53 2.31
C ALA A 15 -4.27 -2.58 2.14
N ALA A 16 -4.39 -1.57 3.00
CA ALA A 16 -5.50 -0.65 2.88
C ALA A 16 -5.52 -0.11 1.44
N ALA A 17 -6.68 0.01 0.81
CA ALA A 17 -6.78 0.53 -0.57
C ALA A 17 -5.95 1.82 -0.75
N LEU A 18 -5.86 2.61 0.31
CA LEU A 18 -5.01 3.79 0.41
C LEU A 18 -3.51 3.50 0.27
N ASP A 19 -2.97 2.46 0.91
CA ASP A 19 -1.55 2.08 0.78
C ASP A 19 -1.20 1.73 -0.67
N LEU A 20 -2.08 0.97 -1.33
CA LEU A 20 -1.96 0.64 -2.75
C LEU A 20 -2.09 1.88 -3.63
N LEU A 21 -3.03 2.78 -3.31
CA LEU A 21 -3.22 4.05 -4.03
C LEU A 21 -1.98 4.95 -3.92
N ILE A 22 -1.37 5.06 -2.74
CA ILE A 22 -0.12 5.80 -2.54
C ILE A 22 0.95 5.28 -3.50
N LEU A 23 1.17 3.96 -3.53
CA LEU A 23 2.18 3.35 -4.40
C LEU A 23 1.82 3.50 -5.89
N ALA A 24 0.55 3.37 -6.26
CA ALA A 24 0.09 3.50 -7.64
C ALA A 24 0.30 4.91 -8.21
N LEU A 25 0.27 5.94 -7.36
CA LEU A 25 0.52 7.33 -7.74
C LEU A 25 2.00 7.71 -7.77
N LEU A 26 2.91 6.80 -7.39
CA LEU A 26 4.35 7.06 -7.48
C LEU A 26 4.82 7.03 -8.94
N PRO A 27 5.62 8.02 -9.36
CA PRO A 27 6.12 8.07 -10.72
C PRO A 27 7.02 6.87 -10.98
N ARG A 28 6.81 6.22 -12.13
CA ARG A 28 7.67 5.14 -12.65
C ARG A 28 7.76 3.91 -11.74
N LEU A 29 6.83 3.73 -10.81
CA LEU A 29 6.70 2.49 -10.04
C LEU A 29 5.90 1.48 -10.87
N ALA A 30 6.54 0.39 -11.28
CA ALA A 30 5.86 -0.66 -12.02
C ALA A 30 4.97 -1.50 -11.08
N PRO A 31 3.84 -2.06 -11.56
CA PRO A 31 3.00 -2.97 -10.75
C PRO A 31 3.77 -4.15 -10.15
N ARG A 32 4.79 -4.65 -10.86
CA ARG A 32 5.67 -5.71 -10.34
C ARG A 32 6.47 -5.27 -9.11
N ALA A 33 6.87 -4.01 -9.03
CA ALA A 33 7.57 -3.46 -7.87
C ALA A 33 6.66 -3.43 -6.63
N VAL A 34 5.39 -3.06 -6.80
CA VAL A 34 4.38 -3.12 -5.73
C VAL A 34 4.22 -4.55 -5.20
N ARG A 35 4.17 -5.54 -6.10
CA ARG A 35 4.15 -6.96 -5.71
C ARG A 35 5.41 -7.37 -4.95
N THR A 36 6.59 -6.91 -5.37
CA THR A 36 7.84 -7.16 -4.65
C THR A 36 7.79 -6.61 -3.22
N LEU A 37 7.27 -5.39 -3.04
CA LEU A 37 7.09 -4.80 -1.69
C LEU A 37 6.12 -5.63 -0.86
N ALA A 38 4.96 -6.00 -1.41
CA ALA A 38 3.96 -6.82 -0.73
C ALA A 38 4.46 -8.23 -0.35
N GLN A 39 5.46 -8.75 -1.07
CA GLN A 39 6.12 -10.02 -0.74
C GLN A 39 7.11 -9.90 0.42
N ARG A 40 7.64 -8.71 0.69
CA ARG A 40 8.59 -8.45 1.79
C ARG A 40 7.89 -8.15 3.11
N GLY A 41 6.63 -7.74 3.07
CA GLY A 41 5.82 -7.46 4.25
C GLY A 41 4.58 -6.64 3.91
N PRO A 42 3.82 -6.21 4.94
CA PRO A 42 2.72 -5.27 4.79
C PRO A 42 3.17 -3.98 4.08
N LEU A 43 2.41 -3.50 3.11
CA LEU A 43 2.77 -2.29 2.35
C LEU A 43 2.93 -1.04 3.24
N ARG A 44 2.12 -0.93 4.30
CA ARG A 44 2.27 0.11 5.33
C ARG A 44 3.68 0.20 5.94
N GLU A 45 4.41 -0.91 6.05
CA GLU A 45 5.78 -0.91 6.59
C GLU A 45 6.74 -0.30 5.58
N ALA A 46 6.58 -0.62 4.30
CA ALA A 46 7.34 -0.01 3.22
C ALA A 46 7.06 1.49 3.04
N LEU A 47 5.84 1.94 3.39
CA LEU A 47 5.49 3.36 3.42
C LEU A 47 6.05 4.08 4.64
N ALA A 48 6.16 3.39 5.78
CA ALA A 48 6.69 3.96 7.03
C ALA A 48 8.22 4.10 7.00
N ASP A 49 8.93 3.15 6.38
CA ASP A 49 10.37 3.19 6.17
C ASP A 49 10.71 2.89 4.69
N PRO A 50 10.55 3.88 3.79
CA PRO A 50 10.80 3.70 2.37
C PRO A 50 12.29 3.43 2.06
N ASP A 51 13.20 3.87 2.92
CA ASP A 51 14.64 3.77 2.71
C ASP A 51 15.14 2.33 2.84
N ALA A 52 14.49 1.52 3.67
CA ALA A 52 14.72 0.08 3.75
C ALA A 52 14.41 -0.69 2.43
N HIS A 53 13.79 -0.02 1.46
CA HIS A 53 13.40 -0.60 0.17
C HIS A 53 13.92 0.19 -1.03
N ALA A 54 15.04 0.90 -0.88
CA ALA A 54 15.67 1.69 -1.95
C ALA A 54 16.13 0.86 -3.16
N ASP A 55 16.24 -0.47 -3.03
CA ASP A 55 16.50 -1.38 -4.15
C ASP A 55 15.29 -1.58 -5.08
N VAL A 56 14.09 -1.27 -4.59
CA VAL A 56 12.82 -1.34 -5.34
C VAL A 56 12.29 0.05 -5.66
N LEU A 57 12.34 0.96 -4.70
CA LEU A 57 11.87 2.34 -4.81
C LEU A 57 12.99 3.23 -5.37
N LYS A 58 12.79 3.78 -6.56
CA LYS A 58 13.75 4.72 -7.18
C LYS A 58 13.78 6.05 -6.43
N GLU A 59 14.86 6.81 -6.57
CA GLU A 59 15.11 8.06 -5.83
C GLU A 59 13.93 9.05 -5.87
N GLU A 60 13.28 9.22 -7.02
CA GLU A 60 12.12 10.10 -7.17
C GLU A 60 10.92 9.63 -6.32
N ALA A 61 10.68 8.32 -6.25
CA ALA A 61 9.63 7.73 -5.42
C ALA A 61 9.97 7.86 -3.93
N LEU A 62 11.23 7.60 -3.56
CA LEU A 62 11.73 7.79 -2.19
C LEU A 62 11.54 9.24 -1.74
N SER A 63 11.91 10.22 -2.57
CA SER A 63 11.74 11.65 -2.27
C SER A 63 10.28 12.03 -2.00
N LEU A 64 9.35 11.51 -2.80
CA LEU A 64 7.91 11.77 -2.62
C LEU A 64 7.34 11.11 -1.36
N LEU A 65 7.81 9.92 -1.01
CA LEU A 65 7.42 9.24 0.22
C LEU A 65 7.99 9.96 1.46
N ARG A 66 9.28 10.31 1.45
CA ARG A 66 9.95 11.05 2.54
C ARG A 66 9.31 12.41 2.82
N SER A 67 8.84 13.11 1.77
CA SER A 67 8.18 14.41 1.90
C SER A 67 6.68 14.33 2.26
N GLY A 68 6.12 13.11 2.33
CA GLY A 68 4.68 12.88 2.52
C GLY A 68 3.80 13.33 1.35
N GLU A 69 4.39 13.72 0.23
CA GLU A 69 3.67 14.20 -0.95
C GLU A 69 2.83 13.09 -1.60
N ALA A 70 3.37 11.86 -1.63
CA ALA A 70 2.64 10.71 -2.15
C ALA A 70 1.37 10.43 -1.33
N GLN A 71 1.43 10.56 0.00
CA GLN A 71 0.28 10.39 0.88
C GLN A 71 -0.78 11.45 0.61
N ARG A 72 -0.41 12.73 0.59
CA ARG A 72 -1.35 13.83 0.30
C ARG A 72 -2.05 13.64 -1.04
N ARG A 73 -1.32 13.22 -2.08
CA ARG A 73 -1.91 12.96 -3.40
C ARG A 73 -2.92 11.82 -3.39
N ALA A 74 -2.66 10.75 -2.64
CA ALA A 74 -3.59 9.64 -2.50
C ALA A 74 -4.86 10.05 -1.75
N GLU A 75 -4.72 10.82 -0.67
CA GLU A 75 -5.85 11.39 0.08
C GLU A 75 -6.68 12.35 -0.80
N ASP A 76 -6.02 13.18 -1.61
CA ASP A 76 -6.69 14.06 -2.58
C ASP A 76 -7.46 13.27 -3.64
N GLU A 77 -6.89 12.19 -4.15
CA GLU A 77 -7.54 11.32 -5.13
C GLU A 77 -8.74 10.59 -4.52
N GLN A 78 -8.60 10.05 -3.30
CA GLN A 78 -9.71 9.44 -2.58
C GLN A 78 -10.86 10.45 -2.40
N ARG A 79 -10.56 11.68 -1.96
CA ARG A 79 -11.57 12.74 -1.81
C ARG A 79 -12.26 13.10 -3.13
N ARG A 80 -11.52 13.11 -4.24
CA ARG A 80 -12.08 13.33 -5.58
C ARG A 80 -13.01 12.19 -5.99
N ALA A 81 -12.59 10.94 -5.78
CA ALA A 81 -13.41 9.77 -6.09
C ALA A 81 -14.72 9.77 -5.28
N ASP A 82 -14.64 10.04 -3.99
CA ASP A 82 -15.80 10.15 -3.09
C ASP A 82 -16.78 11.22 -3.57
N ALA A 83 -16.27 12.40 -3.97
CA ALA A 83 -17.09 13.49 -4.51
C ALA A 83 -17.80 13.14 -5.82
N LEU A 84 -17.27 12.17 -6.58
CA LEU A 84 -17.85 11.64 -7.81
C LEU A 84 -18.74 10.41 -7.58
N GLY A 85 -18.88 9.94 -6.34
CA GLY A 85 -19.57 8.69 -6.02
C GLY A 85 -18.84 7.44 -6.51
N VAL A 86 -17.53 7.53 -6.77
CA VAL A 86 -16.66 6.43 -7.18
C VAL A 86 -15.97 5.87 -5.95
N ARG A 87 -16.06 4.56 -5.74
CA ARG A 87 -15.32 3.86 -4.67
C ARG A 87 -14.04 3.27 -5.24
N ILE A 88 -12.90 3.66 -4.67
CA ILE A 88 -11.61 3.01 -4.90
C ILE A 88 -11.53 1.81 -3.96
N VAL A 89 -11.15 0.65 -4.49
CA VAL A 89 -11.07 -0.61 -3.75
C VAL A 89 -9.70 -1.26 -3.93
N GLY A 90 -9.22 -1.93 -2.89
CA GLY A 90 -8.02 -2.76 -2.91
C GLY A 90 -8.23 -4.04 -3.74
N CYS A 91 -7.12 -4.68 -4.15
CA CYS A 91 -7.17 -5.91 -4.96
C CYS A 91 -7.65 -7.14 -4.18
N ASP A 92 -7.75 -7.03 -2.86
CA ASP A 92 -8.24 -8.05 -1.93
C ASP A 92 -9.66 -7.75 -1.42
N GLU A 93 -10.28 -6.66 -1.88
CA GLU A 93 -11.66 -6.35 -1.55
C GLU A 93 -12.64 -7.16 -2.43
N PRO A 94 -13.82 -7.55 -1.89
CA PRO A 94 -14.81 -8.35 -2.62
C PRO A 94 -15.33 -7.70 -3.93
N ASP A 95 -15.26 -6.37 -4.00
CA ASP A 95 -15.71 -5.58 -5.15
C ASP A 95 -14.63 -5.51 -6.26
N TYR A 96 -13.45 -6.11 -6.06
CA TYR A 96 -12.40 -6.27 -7.07
C TYR A 96 -12.55 -7.63 -7.78
N PRO A 97 -12.61 -7.67 -9.13
CA PRO A 97 -12.94 -8.87 -9.91
C PRO A 97 -11.85 -9.95 -9.94
#